data_AF-A0A2G6R2A6-F1
#
_entry.id   AF-A0A2G6R2A6-F1
#
_cell.length_a   1.000
_cell.length_b   1.000
_cell.length_c   1.000
_cell.angle_alpha   90.00
_cell.angle_beta   90.00
_cell.angle_gamma   90.00
#
_symmetry.space_group_name_H-M   'P 1'
#
loop_
_entity.id
_entity.type
_entity.pdbx_description
1 polymer ?
#
loop_
_entity_poly.entity_id
_entity_poly.type
_entity_poly.pdbx_seq_one_letter_code
_entity_poly.pdbx_strand_id
1 'polypeptide(L)'
;MMSTWWTVILLTILLMTLAVLFLAIKILLKKNGKFPNTHVSSNKALKKQGITCAHSFDRMEQEKVRKKVDFKNVSFIKPSSN
;
A
#
# COMPACT_ATOMS: atom_id res chain seq x y z
N MET A 1 -18.41 -35.74 -26.88
CA MET A 1 -18.43 -34.94 -25.63
C MET A 1 -17.03 -34.73 -25.04
N MET A 2 -16.19 -35.76 -24.90
CA MET A 2 -14.85 -35.65 -24.26
C MET A 2 -13.72 -35.00 -25.10
N SER A 3 -13.74 -35.11 -26.44
CA SER A 3 -12.56 -34.71 -27.25
C SER A 3 -12.29 -33.20 -27.29
N THR A 4 -13.34 -32.37 -27.17
CA THR A 4 -13.22 -30.90 -27.16
C THR A 4 -12.69 -30.35 -25.84
N TRP A 5 -12.79 -31.11 -24.74
CA TRP A 5 -12.27 -30.68 -23.44
C TRP A 5 -10.75 -30.62 -23.43
N TRP A 6 -10.09 -31.58 -24.09
CA TRP A 6 -8.64 -31.63 -24.14
C TRP A 6 -8.05 -30.48 -24.96
N THR A 7 -8.70 -30.10 -26.05
CA THR A 7 -8.28 -28.94 -26.85
C THR A 7 -8.44 -27.64 -26.07
N VAL A 8 -9.53 -27.48 -25.31
CA VAL A 8 -9.75 -26.30 -24.45
C VAL A 8 -8.70 -26.22 -23.34
N ILE A 9 -8.39 -27.34 -22.66
CA ILE A 9 -7.37 -27.38 -21.60
C ILE A 9 -6.00 -26.99 -22.16
N LEU A 10 -5.58 -27.58 -23.29
CA LEU A 10 -4.30 -27.26 -23.92
C LEU A 10 -4.22 -25.79 -24.36
N LEU A 11 -5.29 -25.25 -24.93
CA LEU A 11 -5.36 -23.86 -25.41
C LEU A 11 -5.32 -22.87 -24.24
N THR A 12 -6.00 -23.16 -23.12
CA THR A 12 -5.95 -22.31 -21.92
C THR A 12 -4.56 -22.27 -21.28
N ILE A 13 -3.88 -23.42 -21.16
CA ILE A 13 -2.51 -23.49 -20.62
C ILE A 13 -1.55 -22.69 -21.51
N LEU A 14 -1.67 -22.82 -22.84
CA LEU A 14 -0.86 -22.05 -23.79
C LEU A 14 -1.07 -20.54 -23.64
N LEU A 15 -2.31 -20.08 -23.52
CA LEU A 15 -2.61 -18.65 -23.34
C LEU A 15 -2.11 -18.14 -21.99
N MET A 16 -2.28 -18.91 -20.91
CA MET A 16 -1.85 -18.49 -19.59
C MET A 16 -0.32 -18.41 -19.50
N THR A 17 0.39 -19.39 -20.06
CA THR A 17 1.86 -19.38 -20.12
C THR A 17 2.38 -18.18 -20.91
N LEU A 18 1.79 -17.86 -22.06
CA LEU A 18 2.14 -16.66 -22.84
C LEU A 18 1.96 -15.38 -22.02
N ALA A 19 0.83 -15.22 -21.30
CA ALA A 19 0.57 -14.04 -20.49
C ALA A 19 1.63 -13.84 -19.39
N VAL A 20 2.02 -14.91 -18.70
CA VAL A 20 3.07 -14.88 -17.67
C VAL A 20 4.43 -14.57 -18.29
N LEU A 21 4.73 -15.13 -19.46
CA LEU A 21 5.97 -14.88 -20.20
C LEU A 21 6.10 -13.41 -20.60
N PHE A 22 5.03 -12.80 -21.13
CA PHE A 22 5.00 -11.37 -21.45
C PHE A 22 5.23 -10.49 -20.21
N LEU A 23 4.62 -10.84 -19.09
CA LEU A 23 4.83 -10.13 -17.82
C LEU A 23 6.29 -10.24 -17.36
N ALA A 24 6.88 -11.44 -17.42
CA ALA A 24 8.26 -11.70 -17.05
C ALA A 24 9.25 -10.94 -17.95
N ILE A 25 9.06 -11.00 -19.28
CA ILE A 25 9.87 -10.25 -20.25
C ILE A 25 9.80 -8.75 -19.95
N LYS A 26 8.62 -8.20 -19.64
CA LYS A 26 8.46 -6.77 -19.33
C LYS A 26 9.20 -6.37 -18.05
N ILE A 27 9.31 -7.26 -17.07
CA ILE A 27 10.05 -7.03 -15.83
C ILE A 27 11.56 -7.15 -16.10
N LEU A 28 12.01 -8.16 -16.85
CA LEU A 28 13.43 -8.39 -17.13
C LEU A 28 14.04 -7.36 -18.11
N LEU A 29 13.31 -6.95 -19.15
CA LEU A 29 13.81 -6.02 -20.17
C LEU A 29 13.74 -4.55 -19.74
N LYS A 30 12.92 -4.19 -18.75
CA LYS A 30 12.84 -2.81 -18.28
C LYS A 30 14.10 -2.51 -17.45
N LYS A 31 14.92 -1.54 -17.87
CA LYS A 31 16.17 -1.10 -17.18
C LYS A 31 16.04 -0.82 -15.67
N ASN A 32 14.81 -0.59 -15.18
CA ASN A 32 14.48 -0.46 -13.75
C ASN A 32 13.26 -1.32 -13.41
N GLY A 33 13.23 -2.57 -13.88
CA GLY A 33 12.19 -3.57 -13.63
C GLY A 33 12.17 -4.04 -12.19
N LYS A 34 11.85 -3.14 -11.27
CA LYS A 34 11.59 -3.47 -9.88
C LYS A 34 10.11 -3.79 -9.76
N PHE A 35 9.81 -4.86 -9.02
CA PHE A 35 8.43 -5.09 -8.59
C PHE A 35 7.95 -3.82 -7.88
N PRO A 36 6.76 -3.29 -8.21
CA PRO A 36 6.25 -2.09 -7.56
C PRO A 36 6.26 -2.32 -6.05
N ASN A 37 6.81 -1.36 -5.30
CA ASN A 37 6.87 -1.47 -3.85
C ASN A 37 5.44 -1.42 -3.29
N THR A 38 4.87 -2.60 -3.01
CA THR A 38 3.53 -2.78 -2.41
C THR A 38 3.52 -2.43 -0.92
N HIS A 39 4.69 -2.20 -0.32
CA HIS A 39 4.78 -1.73 1.05
C HIS A 39 4.37 -0.26 1.14
N VAL A 40 3.24 0.00 1.82
CA VAL A 40 2.66 1.35 1.99
C VAL A 40 3.69 2.35 2.53
N SER A 41 4.54 1.94 3.48
CA SER A 41 5.55 2.82 4.07
C SER A 41 6.68 3.24 3.11
N SER A 42 7.01 2.40 2.12
CA SER A 42 8.19 2.58 1.25
C SER A 42 7.81 3.17 -0.12
N ASN A 43 6.51 3.29 -0.40
CA ASN A 43 6.04 3.82 -1.67
C ASN A 43 6.09 5.35 -1.68
N LYS A 44 7.03 5.92 -2.46
CA LYS A 44 7.18 7.37 -2.63
C LYS A 44 5.92 8.05 -3.19
N ALA A 45 5.14 7.35 -4.02
CA ALA A 45 3.89 7.90 -4.57
C ALA A 45 2.83 8.06 -3.48
N LEU A 46 2.63 7.03 -2.64
CA LEU A 46 1.68 7.08 -1.52
C LEU A 46 2.11 8.10 -0.45
N LYS A 47 3.41 8.20 -0.18
CA LYS A 47 3.97 9.22 0.71
C LYS A 47 3.68 10.64 0.23
N LYS A 48 3.77 10.91 -1.10
CA LYS A 48 3.40 12.22 -1.67
C LYS A 48 1.92 12.54 -1.50
N GLN A 49 1.07 11.52 -1.43
CA GLN A 49 -0.37 11.69 -1.17
C GLN A 49 -0.71 11.71 0.33
N GLY A 50 0.29 11.68 1.22
CA GLY A 50 0.08 11.70 2.67
C GLY A 50 -0.44 10.38 3.26
N ILE A 51 -0.50 9.31 2.46
CA ILE A 51 -0.95 7.99 2.92
C ILE A 51 0.24 7.30 3.61
N THR A 52 0.05 6.95 4.89
CA THR A 52 1.06 6.29 5.72
C THR A 52 0.51 4.97 6.27
N CYS A 53 1.36 4.14 6.89
CA CYS A 53 0.90 2.92 7.54
C CYS A 53 -0.13 3.23 8.63
N ALA A 54 -1.10 2.33 8.83
CA ALA A 54 -2.16 2.52 9.84
C ALA A 54 -1.58 2.91 11.22
N HIS A 55 -0.58 2.19 11.71
CA HIS A 55 0.08 2.50 12.98
C HIS A 55 0.75 3.88 13.04
N SER A 56 1.34 4.33 11.93
CA SER A 56 1.93 5.67 11.85
C SER A 56 0.85 6.74 11.83
N PHE A 57 -0.26 6.48 11.13
CA PHE A 57 -1.43 7.35 11.09
C PHE A 57 -2.05 7.50 12.49
N ASP A 58 -2.26 6.39 13.19
CA ASP A 58 -2.77 6.38 14.57
C ASP A 58 -1.87 7.18 15.51
N ARG A 59 -0.54 7.01 15.45
CA ARG A 59 0.42 7.81 16.23
C ARG A 59 0.30 9.31 15.93
N MET A 60 0.25 9.68 14.65
CA MET A 60 0.11 11.09 14.24
C MET A 60 -1.20 11.69 14.75
N GLU A 61 -2.31 10.95 14.73
CA GLU A 61 -3.59 11.41 15.24
C GLU A 61 -3.62 11.50 16.77
N GLN A 62 -3.05 10.52 17.47
CA GLN A 62 -2.89 10.55 18.93
C GLN A 62 -2.08 11.77 19.40
N GLU A 63 -1.00 12.12 18.70
CA GLU A 63 -0.22 13.33 18.99
C GLU A 63 -1.02 14.62 18.76
N LYS A 64 -1.83 14.68 17.70
CA LYS A 64 -2.73 15.83 17.45
C LYS A 64 -3.76 15.98 18.56
N VAL A 65 -4.35 14.87 19.02
CA VAL A 65 -5.31 14.86 20.14
C VAL A 65 -4.62 15.32 21.42
N ARG A 66 -3.44 14.78 21.76
CA ARG A 66 -2.67 15.20 22.94
C ARG A 66 -2.37 16.70 22.94
N LYS A 67 -1.91 17.27 21.82
CA LYS A 67 -1.69 18.72 21.71
C LYS A 67 -2.98 19.52 21.90
N LYS A 68 -4.12 19.10 21.34
CA LYS A 68 -5.40 19.81 21.55
C LYS A 68 -5.88 19.76 23.00
N VAL A 69 -5.69 18.63 23.68
CA VAL A 69 -6.06 18.46 25.09
C VAL A 69 -5.22 19.37 25.98
N ASP A 70 -3.93 19.53 25.66
CA ASP A 70 -3.02 20.42 26.40
C ASP A 70 -3.41 21.90 26.24
N PHE A 71 -3.63 22.37 25.01
CA PHE A 71 -3.99 23.78 24.76
C PHE A 71 -5.35 24.21 25.37
N LYS A 72 -6.32 23.30 25.47
CA LYS A 72 -7.64 23.62 26.04
C LYS A 72 -7.69 23.44 27.56
N ASN A 73 -6.90 22.54 28.15
CA ASN A 73 -6.87 22.40 29.61
C ASN A 73 -5.94 23.41 30.29
N VAL A 74 -4.96 23.98 29.57
CA VAL A 74 -4.05 24.98 30.14
C VAL A 74 -4.63 26.42 30.06
N SER A 75 -5.64 26.67 29.21
CA SER A 75 -6.25 28.00 29.04
C SER A 75 -7.41 28.33 30.00
N PHE A 76 -7.96 27.33 30.72
CA PHE A 76 -9.07 27.53 31.68
C PHE A 76 -8.73 27.07 33.10
N ILE A 77 -7.56 26.45 33.30
CA ILE A 77 -7.01 26.12 34.62
C ILE A 77 -5.82 27.06 34.83
N LYS A 78 -6.05 28.27 35.35
CA LYS A 78 -5.08 28.80 36.33
C LYS A 78 -5.38 28.04 37.61
N PRO A 79 -4.59 27.03 38.02
CA PRO A 79 -4.67 26.63 39.41
C PRO A 79 -4.09 27.79 40.20
N SER A 80 -4.93 28.38 41.05
CA SER A 80 -4.45 29.18 42.17
C SER A 80 -3.43 28.33 42.91
N SER A 81 -2.17 28.78 42.91
CA SER A 81 -1.13 28.28 43.80
C SER A 81 -1.65 28.39 45.24
N ASN A 82 -1.79 27.26 45.92
CA ASN A 82 -1.37 27.15 47.31
C ASN A 82 -0.12 26.29 47.29
#